data_AF-A0A8T0J8W3-F1
#
_entry.id   AF-A0A8T0J8W3-F1
#
_cell.length_a   1.000
_cell.length_b   1.000
_cell.length_c   1.000
_cell.angle_alpha   90.00
_cell.angle_beta   90.00
_cell.angle_gamma   90.00
#
_symmetry.space_group_name_H-M   'P 1'
#
loop_
_entity.id
_entity.type
_entity.pdbx_description
1 polymer ?
#
loop_
_entity_poly.entity_id
_entity_poly.type
_entity_poly.pdbx_seq_one_letter_code
_entity_poly.pdbx_strand_id
1 'polypeptide(L)'
;MNFMSFKDRDIGQESSMGGRFGEKAREEDDIGTPLKLLHEGEGHRVTVELRNGDLCQGTLIESENNWTSQFEDITYFSRKRRVKKHGLTRKSFKLDLVFIRGRRIRFIILPDMLKHAHLFKLPNAKTKEEQDDDLRLSLRLLHLTNYSQKIAAEQGRYYL
;
A
#
# COMPACT_ATOMS: atom_id res chain seq x y z
N MET A 1 22.32 -3.32 72.42
CA MET A 1 21.46 -2.24 72.94
C MET A 1 20.47 -1.86 71.86
N ASN A 2 19.22 -1.66 72.26
CA ASN A 2 18.00 -1.74 71.45
C ASN A 2 17.84 -0.66 70.37
N PHE A 3 17.20 -1.07 69.28
CA PHE A 3 16.51 -0.22 68.30
C PHE A 3 15.10 0.13 68.78
N MET A 4 14.75 1.43 68.77
CA MET A 4 13.41 2.08 68.68
C MET A 4 13.65 3.59 68.82
N SER A 5 13.09 4.54 68.06
CA SER A 5 11.69 4.82 67.67
C SER A 5 11.70 5.78 66.46
N PHE A 6 11.01 5.51 65.36
CA PHE A 6 9.60 5.83 65.06
C PHE A 6 9.23 7.32 65.26
N LYS A 7 9.01 8.02 64.13
CA LYS A 7 8.03 9.09 63.94
C LYS A 7 7.53 9.07 62.49
N ASP A 8 6.22 9.14 62.37
CA ASP A 8 5.35 8.82 61.23
C ASP A 8 5.46 9.72 59.99
N ARG A 9 4.83 9.21 58.90
CA ARG A 9 4.28 9.86 57.67
C ARG A 9 5.03 9.51 56.38
N ASP A 10 4.44 9.06 55.27
CA ASP A 10 3.06 8.85 54.84
C ASP A 10 3.08 7.76 53.74
N ILE A 11 2.04 6.93 53.68
CA ILE A 11 1.77 6.00 52.58
C ILE A 11 1.09 6.78 51.46
N GLY A 12 1.69 6.85 50.27
CA GLY A 12 1.13 7.54 49.11
C GLY A 12 1.61 6.95 47.79
N GLN A 13 0.76 6.10 47.21
CA GLN A 13 0.59 5.72 45.80
C GLN A 13 1.75 5.91 44.81
N GLU A 14 2.29 4.78 44.32
CA GLU A 14 3.00 4.72 43.05
C GLU A 14 2.01 4.76 41.89
N SER A 15 1.92 5.89 41.18
CA SER A 15 1.29 5.98 39.87
C SER A 15 2.36 5.92 38.78
N SER A 16 2.36 4.82 38.04
CA SER A 16 3.12 4.56 36.84
C SER A 16 2.95 5.68 35.79
N MET A 17 3.99 6.49 35.59
CA MET A 17 4.10 7.36 34.42
C MET A 17 4.59 6.52 33.24
N GLY A 18 3.63 5.98 32.49
CA GLY A 18 3.84 5.29 31.22
C GLY A 18 4.54 6.19 30.20
N GLY A 19 5.48 5.60 29.47
CA GLY A 19 6.24 6.28 28.43
C GLY A 19 5.33 6.84 27.34
N ARG A 20 5.61 8.08 26.93
CA ARG A 20 5.09 8.68 25.70
C ARG A 20 5.75 8.02 24.47
N PHE A 21 5.39 6.77 24.21
CA PHE A 21 5.53 6.15 22.89
C PHE A 21 4.21 6.38 22.14
N GLY A 22 3.98 7.59 21.64
CA GLY A 22 2.65 7.92 21.09
C GLY A 22 2.60 9.09 20.12
N GLU A 23 3.72 9.54 19.57
CA GLU A 23 3.74 10.73 18.70
C GLU A 23 4.50 10.56 17.39
N LYS A 24 4.87 9.33 17.02
CA LYS A 24 5.54 9.02 15.73
C LYS A 24 4.68 8.27 14.71
N ALA A 25 3.43 7.94 15.02
CA ALA A 25 2.60 7.08 14.18
C ALA A 25 1.68 7.82 13.19
N ARG A 26 1.71 9.16 13.12
CA ARG A 26 0.66 9.94 12.44
C ARG A 26 0.99 10.44 11.03
N GLU A 27 2.17 10.13 10.47
CA GLU A 27 2.51 10.52 9.09
C GLU A 27 2.58 9.34 8.10
N GLU A 28 2.57 8.07 8.56
CA GLU A 28 2.61 6.88 7.69
C GLU A 28 1.22 6.34 7.29
N ASP A 29 0.14 6.98 7.76
CA ASP A 29 -1.23 6.47 7.61
C ASP A 29 -1.92 6.82 6.28
N ASP A 30 -1.32 7.67 5.44
CA ASP A 30 -1.95 8.11 4.18
C ASP A 30 -1.54 7.28 2.94
N ILE A 31 -0.63 6.32 3.12
CA ILE A 31 -0.21 5.39 2.06
C ILE A 31 -1.14 4.18 2.09
N GLY A 32 -1.98 4.01 1.06
CA GLY A 32 -2.93 2.89 0.98
C GLY A 32 -2.26 1.51 1.10
N THR A 33 -2.97 0.54 1.71
CA THR A 33 -2.47 -0.83 1.97
C THR A 33 -1.76 -1.49 0.78
N PRO A 34 -2.22 -1.37 -0.47
CA PRO A 34 -1.52 -1.95 -1.63
C PRO A 34 -0.11 -1.38 -1.86
N LEU A 35 0.10 -0.10 -1.58
CA LEU A 35 1.40 0.54 -1.75
C LEU A 35 2.35 0.17 -0.61
N LYS A 36 1.83 0.03 0.63
CA LYS A 36 2.57 -0.54 1.76
C LYS A 36 3.08 -1.96 1.43
N LEU A 37 2.23 -2.80 0.82
CA LEU A 37 2.63 -4.14 0.36
C LEU A 37 3.71 -4.11 -0.72
N LEU A 38 3.69 -3.12 -1.61
CA LEU A 38 4.71 -2.97 -2.63
C LEU A 38 6.07 -2.66 -1.99
N HIS A 39 6.11 -1.77 -1.00
CA HIS A 39 7.33 -1.48 -0.23
C HIS A 39 7.84 -2.71 0.53
N GLU A 40 6.95 -3.50 1.15
CA GLU A 40 7.36 -4.78 1.77
C GLU A 40 7.95 -5.78 0.77
N GLY A 41 7.63 -5.65 -0.52
CA GLY A 41 8.15 -6.47 -1.60
C GLY A 41 9.50 -6.03 -2.17
N GLU A 42 10.07 -4.91 -1.70
CA GLU A 42 11.40 -4.46 -2.09
C GLU A 42 12.47 -5.52 -1.71
N GLY A 43 13.54 -5.59 -2.51
CA GLY A 43 14.58 -6.62 -2.42
C GLY A 43 14.20 -7.99 -3.01
N HIS A 44 12.95 -8.18 -3.46
CA HIS A 44 12.49 -9.48 -3.95
C HIS A 44 12.23 -9.49 -5.45
N ARG A 45 12.25 -10.70 -6.03
CA ARG A 45 11.93 -10.90 -7.44
C ARG A 45 10.42 -10.83 -7.67
N VAL A 46 10.00 -9.90 -8.54
CA VAL A 46 8.60 -9.64 -8.86
C VAL A 46 8.36 -9.74 -10.37
N THR A 47 7.09 -9.86 -10.75
CA THR A 47 6.68 -9.79 -12.17
C THR A 47 5.76 -8.61 -12.37
N VAL A 48 6.05 -7.77 -13.37
CA VAL A 48 5.30 -6.56 -13.68
C VAL A 48 4.67 -6.72 -15.06
N GLU A 49 3.35 -6.55 -15.16
CA GLU A 49 2.69 -6.33 -16.46
C GLU A 49 2.55 -4.84 -16.72
N LEU A 50 3.03 -4.41 -17.89
CA LEU A 50 2.85 -3.04 -18.37
C LEU A 50 1.50 -2.87 -19.07
N ARG A 51 0.98 -1.65 -19.16
CA ARG A 51 -0.30 -1.34 -19.82
C ARG A 51 -0.36 -1.76 -21.29
N ASN A 52 0.77 -1.78 -21.98
CA ASN A 52 0.87 -2.28 -23.36
C ASN A 52 0.88 -3.83 -23.44
N GLY A 53 0.88 -4.49 -22.28
CA GLY A 53 0.87 -5.94 -22.09
C GLY A 53 2.25 -6.61 -22.16
N ASP A 54 3.34 -5.84 -22.25
CA ASP A 54 4.67 -6.39 -22.06
C ASP A 54 4.87 -6.83 -20.60
N LEU A 55 5.70 -7.84 -20.38
CA LEU A 55 6.02 -8.34 -19.04
C LEU A 55 7.48 -8.04 -18.69
N CYS A 56 7.74 -7.60 -17.47
CA CYS A 56 9.08 -7.47 -16.92
C CYS A 56 9.18 -8.41 -15.70
N GLN A 57 10.28 -9.14 -15.56
CA GLN A 57 10.54 -9.95 -14.38
C GLN A 57 11.95 -9.67 -13.88
N GLY A 58 12.09 -9.19 -12.65
CA GLY A 58 13.37 -8.80 -12.05
C GLY A 58 13.23 -8.53 -10.56
N THR A 59 14.30 -8.08 -9.92
CA THR A 59 14.32 -7.72 -8.50
C THR A 59 13.82 -6.30 -8.33
N LEU A 60 12.83 -6.08 -7.47
CA LEU A 60 12.37 -4.74 -7.09
C LEU A 60 13.39 -4.12 -6.13
N ILE A 61 13.95 -2.97 -6.47
CA ILE A 61 14.95 -2.29 -5.64
C ILE A 61 14.29 -1.26 -4.74
N GLU A 62 13.50 -0.37 -5.36
CA GLU A 62 12.85 0.74 -4.68
C GLU A 62 11.52 1.04 -5.36
N SER A 63 10.50 1.41 -4.59
CA SER A 63 9.24 1.93 -5.08
C SER A 63 8.91 3.30 -4.48
N GLU A 64 8.37 4.19 -5.30
CA GLU A 64 7.87 5.49 -4.88
C GLU A 64 6.36 5.44 -4.63
N ASN A 65 5.82 6.42 -3.88
CA ASN A 65 4.38 6.54 -3.60
C ASN A 65 3.50 6.73 -4.85
N ASN A 66 4.10 7.11 -5.98
CA ASN A 66 3.40 7.26 -7.26
C ASN A 66 3.44 5.97 -8.12
N TRP A 67 3.85 4.84 -7.53
CA TRP A 67 4.04 3.52 -8.15
C TRP A 67 5.21 3.42 -9.13
N THR A 68 6.02 4.46 -9.23
CA THR A 68 7.26 4.39 -10.00
C THR A 68 8.26 3.54 -9.25
N SER A 69 8.85 2.58 -9.94
CA SER A 69 9.70 1.57 -9.30
C SER A 69 10.97 1.33 -10.10
N GLN A 70 12.06 1.12 -9.37
CA GLN A 70 13.37 0.73 -9.87
C GLN A 70 13.54 -0.78 -9.72
N PHE A 71 14.16 -1.40 -10.72
CA PHE A 71 14.35 -2.83 -10.77
C PHE A 71 15.72 -3.19 -11.32
N GLU A 72 16.26 -4.30 -10.86
CA GLU A 72 17.51 -4.90 -11.32
C GLU A 72 17.30 -6.30 -11.93
N ASP A 73 18.27 -6.73 -12.74
CA ASP A 73 18.32 -8.06 -13.37
C ASP A 73 17.02 -8.45 -14.08
N ILE A 74 16.46 -7.50 -14.85
CA ILE A 74 15.19 -7.68 -15.53
C ILE A 74 15.35 -8.55 -16.77
N THR A 75 14.45 -9.52 -16.89
CA THR A 75 14.06 -10.11 -18.17
C THR A 75 12.77 -9.46 -18.67
N TYR A 76 12.86 -8.71 -19.77
CA TYR A 76 11.75 -8.04 -20.42
C TYR A 76 11.21 -8.90 -21.57
N PHE A 77 9.89 -9.10 -21.63
CA PHE A 77 9.19 -9.88 -22.64
C PHE A 77 8.21 -8.99 -23.40
N SER A 78 8.49 -8.76 -24.69
CA SER A 78 7.57 -8.00 -25.52
C SER A 78 6.36 -8.84 -25.93
N ARG A 79 5.16 -8.27 -25.76
CA ARG A 79 3.88 -8.83 -26.20
C ARG A 79 3.69 -8.74 -27.71
N LYS A 80 4.46 -7.89 -28.43
CA LYS A 80 4.33 -7.75 -29.88
C LYS A 80 4.47 -9.13 -30.54
N ARG A 81 3.35 -9.62 -31.05
CA ARG A 81 3.28 -10.84 -31.86
C ARG A 81 4.01 -10.57 -33.17
N ARG A 82 5.26 -11.01 -33.28
CA ARG A 82 5.82 -11.26 -34.62
C ARG A 82 5.26 -12.59 -35.08
N VAL A 83 4.54 -12.59 -36.19
CA VAL A 83 4.18 -13.82 -36.91
C VAL A 83 5.49 -14.42 -37.42
N LYS A 84 6.13 -15.27 -36.62
CA LYS A 84 7.09 -16.22 -37.16
C LYS A 84 6.27 -17.33 -37.81
N LYS A 85 6.64 -17.73 -39.03
CA LYS A 85 5.99 -18.78 -39.84
C LYS A 85 5.69 -20.11 -39.09
N HIS A 86 6.26 -20.34 -37.89
CA HIS A 86 6.15 -21.59 -37.14
C HIS A 86 5.91 -21.46 -35.63
N GLY A 87 5.42 -20.33 -35.10
CA GLY A 87 5.03 -20.29 -33.68
C GLY A 87 5.07 -18.91 -33.02
N LEU A 88 4.32 -18.79 -31.94
CA LEU A 88 4.13 -17.55 -31.18
C LEU A 88 5.28 -17.33 -30.18
N THR A 89 6.45 -16.88 -30.64
CA THR A 89 7.59 -16.59 -29.74
C THR A 89 7.58 -15.13 -29.28
N ARG A 90 7.54 -14.89 -27.96
CA ARG A 90 7.79 -13.56 -27.38
C ARG A 90 9.28 -13.24 -27.48
N LYS A 91 9.63 -12.01 -27.88
CA LYS A 91 11.03 -11.55 -27.86
C LYS A 91 11.38 -11.15 -26.42
N SER A 92 12.41 -11.77 -25.86
CA SER A 92 12.94 -11.46 -24.54
C SER A 92 14.29 -10.74 -24.62
N PHE A 93 14.54 -9.85 -23.67
CA PHE A 93 15.80 -9.13 -23.51
C PHE A 93 16.17 -9.07 -22.03
N LYS A 94 17.47 -9.08 -21.73
CA LYS A 94 17.97 -8.82 -20.38
C LYS A 94 18.39 -7.36 -20.26
N LEU A 95 18.09 -6.76 -19.12
CA LEU A 95 18.41 -5.38 -18.78
C LEU A 95 18.92 -5.37 -17.34
N ASP A 96 20.04 -4.71 -17.10
CA ASP A 96 20.68 -4.72 -15.79
C ASP A 96 19.91 -3.84 -14.80
N LEU A 97 19.53 -2.63 -15.21
CA LEU A 97 18.77 -1.68 -14.42
C LEU A 97 17.66 -1.03 -15.23
N VAL A 98 16.44 -0.97 -14.69
CA VAL A 98 15.28 -0.33 -15.35
C VAL A 98 14.47 0.47 -14.35
N PHE A 99 14.06 1.65 -14.78
CA PHE A 99 13.09 2.50 -14.08
C PHE A 99 11.75 2.48 -14.79
N ILE A 100 10.69 2.02 -14.13
CA ILE A 100 9.35 1.93 -14.68
C ILE A 100 8.45 2.96 -13.99
N ARG A 101 7.99 3.95 -14.75
CA ARG A 101 7.03 4.94 -14.26
C ARG A 101 5.69 4.30 -13.90
N GLY A 102 5.15 4.61 -12.72
CA GLY A 102 3.97 3.96 -12.15
C GLY A 102 2.74 3.93 -13.06
N ARG A 103 2.48 5.02 -13.79
CA ARG A 103 1.38 5.08 -14.79
C ARG A 103 1.47 4.03 -15.90
N ARG A 104 2.63 3.44 -16.17
CA ARG A 104 2.82 2.38 -17.17
C ARG A 104 2.52 0.98 -16.62
N ILE A 105 2.47 0.81 -15.29
CA ILE A 105 2.20 -0.46 -14.64
C ILE A 105 0.70 -0.75 -14.71
N ARG A 106 0.37 -2.02 -15.00
CA ARG A 106 -0.99 -2.54 -14.93
C ARG A 106 -1.20 -3.30 -13.63
N PHE A 107 -0.29 -4.23 -13.32
CA PHE A 107 -0.24 -4.93 -12.04
C PHE A 107 1.17 -5.44 -11.76
N ILE A 108 1.45 -5.75 -10.49
CA ILE A 108 2.68 -6.37 -10.02
C ILE A 108 2.28 -7.67 -9.30
N ILE A 109 2.96 -8.76 -9.62
CA ILE A 109 2.89 -10.03 -8.90
C ILE A 109 4.05 -10.01 -7.89
N LEU A 110 3.67 -9.93 -6.62
CA LEU A 110 4.59 -9.96 -5.49
C LEU A 110 4.93 -11.41 -5.08
N PRO A 111 6.01 -11.62 -4.31
CA PRO A 111 6.36 -12.94 -3.78
C PRO A 111 5.27 -13.47 -2.85
N ASP A 112 5.12 -14.79 -2.81
CA ASP A 112 4.04 -15.41 -2.04
C ASP A 112 4.23 -15.26 -0.53
N MET A 113 5.44 -14.99 -0.03
CA MET A 113 5.69 -14.72 1.40
C MET A 113 4.91 -13.52 1.94
N LEU A 114 4.54 -12.56 1.09
CA LEU A 114 3.72 -11.42 1.50
C LEU A 114 2.27 -11.80 1.78
N LYS A 115 1.80 -13.00 1.42
CA LYS A 115 0.43 -13.47 1.76
C LYS A 115 0.14 -13.48 3.26
N HIS A 116 1.18 -13.50 4.09
CA HIS A 116 1.09 -13.49 5.55
C HIS A 116 1.40 -12.12 6.16
N ALA A 117 1.59 -11.08 5.32
CA ALA A 117 1.84 -9.73 5.78
C ALA A 117 0.76 -9.27 6.76
N HIS A 118 1.20 -8.53 7.78
CA HIS A 118 0.28 -7.99 8.79
C HIS A 118 -0.76 -7.05 8.18
N LEU A 119 -0.46 -6.48 7.02
CA LEU A 119 -1.36 -5.67 6.20
C LEU A 119 -2.64 -6.40 5.77
N PHE A 120 -2.64 -7.74 5.69
CA PHE A 120 -3.82 -8.54 5.38
C PHE A 120 -4.62 -8.95 6.63
N LYS A 121 -4.06 -8.76 7.83
CA LYS A 121 -4.80 -8.97 9.06
C LYS A 121 -5.70 -7.77 9.25
N LEU A 122 -7.02 -7.97 9.24
CA LEU A 122 -7.92 -6.89 9.66
C LEU A 122 -7.53 -6.53 11.11
N PRO A 123 -7.10 -5.29 11.39
CA PRO A 123 -6.98 -4.86 12.76
C PRO A 123 -8.40 -4.92 13.31
N ASN A 124 -8.60 -5.78 14.32
CA ASN A 124 -9.79 -5.96 15.15
C ASN A 124 -11.05 -5.27 14.62
N ALA A 125 -12.04 -6.06 14.19
CA ALA A 125 -13.37 -5.60 13.83
C ALA A 125 -13.74 -4.34 14.62
N LYS A 126 -13.63 -3.18 13.97
CA LYS A 126 -14.09 -1.92 14.55
C LYS A 126 -15.52 -2.16 15.01
N THR A 127 -15.89 -1.70 16.20
CA THR A 127 -17.25 -1.82 16.72
C THR A 127 -18.24 -1.48 15.62
N LYS A 128 -19.29 -2.29 15.45
CA LYS A 128 -20.27 -2.18 14.33
C LYS A 128 -20.73 -0.74 14.07
N GLU A 129 -20.77 0.09 15.10
CA GLU A 129 -21.12 1.50 15.06
C GLU A 129 -20.18 2.36 14.18
N GLU A 130 -18.86 2.18 14.27
CA GLU A 130 -17.90 2.96 13.44
C GLU A 130 -17.94 2.53 11.96
N GLN A 131 -18.13 1.23 11.70
CA GLN A 131 -18.27 0.71 10.34
C GLN A 131 -19.58 1.17 9.69
N ASP A 132 -20.67 1.19 10.46
CA ASP A 132 -21.96 1.69 9.99
C ASP A 132 -21.91 3.19 9.67
N ASP A 133 -21.17 3.97 10.46
CA ASP A 133 -21.01 5.40 10.22
C ASP A 133 -20.11 5.71 9.02
N ASP A 134 -19.00 4.98 8.83
CA ASP A 134 -18.17 5.06 7.62
C ASP A 134 -18.98 4.68 6.35
N LEU A 135 -19.83 3.65 6.44
CA LEU A 135 -20.72 3.23 5.35
C LEU A 135 -21.80 4.28 5.06
N ARG A 136 -22.36 4.94 6.09
CA ARG A 136 -23.32 6.04 5.92
C ARG A 136 -22.67 7.27 5.28
N LEU A 137 -21.46 7.62 5.69
CA LEU A 137 -20.71 8.75 5.14
C LEU A 137 -20.33 8.49 3.69
N SER A 138 -19.81 7.31 3.37
CA SER A 138 -19.46 6.93 2.00
C SER A 138 -20.69 6.85 1.08
N LEU A 139 -21.83 6.31 1.55
CA LEU A 139 -23.07 6.29 0.78
C LEU A 139 -23.61 7.71 0.54
N ARG A 140 -23.51 8.60 1.55
CA ARG A 140 -23.92 10.00 1.43
C ARG A 140 -23.04 10.76 0.44
N LEU A 141 -21.73 10.56 0.48
CA LEU A 141 -20.80 11.17 -0.48
C LEU A 141 -21.05 10.67 -1.90
N LEU A 142 -21.31 9.37 -2.10
CA LEU A 142 -21.64 8.79 -3.40
C LEU A 142 -22.95 9.34 -3.96
N HIS A 143 -23.98 9.52 -3.13
CA HIS A 143 -25.21 10.18 -3.55
C HIS A 143 -24.99 11.64 -3.96
N LEU A 144 -24.16 12.38 -3.23
CA LEU A 144 -23.86 13.78 -3.55
C LEU A 144 -23.03 13.91 -4.83
N THR A 145 -22.06 13.02 -5.07
CA THR A 145 -21.28 13.01 -6.32
C THR A 145 -22.11 12.58 -7.51
N ASN A 146 -22.96 11.56 -7.37
CA ASN A 146 -23.88 11.17 -8.43
C ASN A 146 -24.90 12.28 -8.75
N TYR A 147 -25.39 12.98 -7.73
CA TYR A 147 -26.29 14.12 -7.91
C TYR A 147 -25.59 15.30 -8.60
N SER A 148 -24.37 15.65 -8.19
CA SER A 148 -23.61 16.73 -8.82
C SER A 148 -23.23 16.38 -10.27
N GLN A 149 -22.87 15.13 -10.56
CA GLN A 149 -22.61 14.65 -11.92
C GLN A 149 -23.88 14.68 -12.80
N LYS A 150 -25.05 14.34 -12.24
CA LYS A 150 -26.33 14.46 -12.95
C LYS A 150 -26.64 15.91 -13.30
N ILE A 151 -26.47 16.85 -12.35
CA ILE A 151 -26.63 18.28 -12.62
C ILE A 151 -25.61 18.76 -13.67
N ALA A 152 -24.36 18.33 -13.56
CA ALA A 152 -23.31 18.67 -14.53
C ALA A 152 -23.63 18.15 -15.94
N ALA A 153 -24.20 16.95 -16.06
CA ALA A 153 -24.65 16.37 -17.30
C ALA A 153 -25.86 17.11 -17.88
N GLU A 154 -26.82 17.53 -17.04
CA GLU A 154 -27.97 18.33 -17.44
C GLU A 154 -27.60 19.77 -17.85
N GLN A 155 -26.52 20.33 -17.28
CA GLN A 155 -26.03 21.68 -17.55
C GLN A 155 -24.87 21.74 -18.55
N GLY A 156 -24.47 20.61 -19.15
CA GLY A 156 -23.41 20.54 -20.16
C GLY A 156 -22.02 20.99 -19.68
N ARG A 157 -21.76 20.98 -18.37
CA ARG A 157 -20.51 21.46 -17.77
C ARG A 157 -19.90 20.37 -16.88
N TYR A 158 -19.03 19.55 -17.44
CA TYR A 158 -18.14 18.70 -16.66
C TYR A 158 -16.92 19.53 -16.22
N TYR A 159 -16.64 19.56 -14.93
CA TYR A 159 -15.35 20.05 -14.41
C TYR A 159 -14.35 18.88 -14.45
N LEU A 160 -13.25 19.07 -15.18
CA LEU A 160 -12.12 18.14 -15.29
C LEU A 160 -11.37 17.98 -13.96
#